data_AF-A0A7G3ARK2-F1
#
_entry.id   AF-A0A7G3ARK2-F1
#
_cell.length_a   1.000
_cell.length_b   1.000
_cell.length_c   1.000
_cell.angle_alpha   90.00
_cell.angle_beta   90.00
_cell.angle_gamma   90.00
#
_symmetry.space_group_name_H-M   'P 1'
#
loop_
_entity.id
_entity.type
_entity.pdbx_description
1 polymer ?
#
loop_
_entity_poly.entity_id
_entity_poly.type
_entity_poly.pdbx_seq_one_letter_code
_entity_poly.pdbx_strand_id
1 'polypeptide(L)'
;PCPSPNNLPPLTFHQVHGENIRISNERRVARRHESFCKGITFSSRPVRVNERVCIKFNEISNNWSGVIRFGFTYNDPMTLRYGLPKYACPDLTNKPGYWVKALNESYCERDNILFYYVTASGDVHFGINGEEKGVFIPGIETRNPLWTIVDIYGNCTAIEFLDSRNYINHRYQPRHSLPDAEVERIMPNMQALSVQGSTDEILPPIRFTPPAGTTLVPVPFHRTKGRNIRLSMDRCVASRMDTEFCQGYVFTARPLRIGEILIVQVLRTETMYVGALALGLTSCDPATLMPTDLPDDSDLLLDRPEYWVVSKDIASTPNRGDEITFCVTVKGEVTISKNGGPPSVVMHVDQSLELYAFLDVYGSTQSVRVMSLPPPSPPPQIPTATVAVQPA
;
A
#
# COMPACT_ATOMS: atom_id res chain seq x y z
N PRO A 1 -5.55 31.41 24.83
CA PRO A 1 -6.60 32.20 24.15
C PRO A 1 -6.74 31.76 22.69
N CYS A 2 -7.76 30.95 22.40
CA CYS A 2 -8.05 30.46 21.05
C CYS A 2 -8.65 31.60 20.21
N PRO A 3 -8.17 31.88 18.98
CA PRO A 3 -8.88 32.79 18.10
C PRO A 3 -10.20 32.14 17.63
N SER A 4 -11.25 32.97 17.62
CA SER A 4 -12.64 32.73 17.21
C SER A 4 -12.83 32.01 15.85
N PRO A 5 -13.98 31.33 15.63
CA PRO A 5 -14.19 30.39 14.53
C PRO A 5 -14.25 31.08 13.16
N ASN A 6 -13.64 30.42 12.17
CA ASN A 6 -13.53 30.84 10.77
C ASN A 6 -14.88 31.23 10.12
N ASN A 7 -15.02 32.52 9.74
CA ASN A 7 -16.06 33.03 8.81
C ASN A 7 -15.86 32.59 7.35
N LEU A 8 -15.08 31.53 7.11
CA LEU A 8 -14.82 31.05 5.76
C LEU A 8 -16.00 30.20 5.25
N PRO A 9 -16.25 30.20 3.93
CA PRO A 9 -17.21 29.28 3.35
C PRO A 9 -16.77 27.83 3.63
N PRO A 10 -17.73 26.90 3.77
CA PRO A 10 -17.45 25.47 3.93
C PRO A 10 -16.52 24.97 2.82
N LEU A 11 -15.58 24.10 3.17
CA LEU A 11 -14.67 23.52 2.19
C LEU A 11 -15.44 22.62 1.20
N THR A 12 -15.16 22.76 -0.08
CA THR A 12 -15.71 21.92 -1.16
C THR A 12 -14.57 21.42 -2.03
N PHE A 13 -14.83 20.47 -2.92
CA PHE A 13 -13.88 19.99 -3.91
C PHE A 13 -13.71 21.01 -5.04
N HIS A 14 -12.47 21.19 -5.49
CA HIS A 14 -12.12 21.99 -6.64
C HIS A 14 -12.64 21.37 -7.94
N GLN A 15 -12.82 22.19 -8.97
CA GLN A 15 -13.26 21.72 -10.29
C GLN A 15 -12.18 20.95 -11.06
N VAL A 16 -10.91 21.12 -10.68
CA VAL A 16 -9.78 20.34 -11.21
C VAL A 16 -9.65 19.09 -10.37
N HIS A 17 -9.81 17.94 -11.00
CA HIS A 17 -9.72 16.62 -10.39
C HIS A 17 -9.29 15.60 -11.46
N GLY A 18 -8.87 14.42 -11.02
CA GLY A 18 -8.49 13.34 -11.91
C GLY A 18 -9.67 12.83 -12.75
N GLU A 19 -9.35 12.26 -13.90
CA GLU A 19 -10.33 11.83 -14.91
C GLU A 19 -11.36 10.83 -14.38
N ASN A 20 -10.98 10.02 -13.38
CA ASN A 20 -11.83 8.98 -12.83
C ASN A 20 -12.67 9.43 -11.62
N ILE A 21 -12.64 10.72 -11.30
CA ILE A 21 -13.40 11.32 -10.20
C ILE A 21 -14.68 11.96 -10.71
N ARG A 22 -15.79 11.67 -10.03
CA ARG A 22 -17.05 12.42 -10.12
C ARG A 22 -17.29 13.17 -8.84
N ILE A 23 -17.48 14.48 -8.96
CA ILE A 23 -17.82 15.36 -7.84
C ILE A 23 -19.34 15.58 -7.83
N SER A 24 -19.96 15.57 -6.64
CA SER A 24 -21.39 15.84 -6.48
C SER A 24 -21.76 17.29 -6.86
N ASN A 25 -23.04 17.56 -7.11
CA ASN A 25 -23.51 18.90 -7.47
C ASN A 25 -23.14 19.97 -6.43
N GLU A 26 -23.22 19.63 -5.15
CA GLU A 26 -22.83 20.51 -4.03
C GLU A 26 -21.30 20.60 -3.83
N ARG A 27 -20.54 19.81 -4.59
CA ARG A 27 -19.08 19.67 -4.49
C ARG A 27 -18.58 19.28 -3.12
N ARG A 28 -19.39 18.57 -2.34
CA ARG A 28 -19.04 18.08 -1.01
C ARG A 28 -18.58 16.64 -1.02
N VAL A 29 -18.96 15.87 -2.04
CA VAL A 29 -18.59 14.45 -2.19
C VAL A 29 -17.78 14.29 -3.47
N ALA A 30 -16.67 13.57 -3.39
CA ALA A 30 -15.90 13.11 -4.54
C ALA A 30 -15.87 11.59 -4.53
N ARG A 31 -16.17 10.98 -5.69
CA ARG A 31 -16.22 9.52 -5.87
C ARG A 31 -15.35 9.10 -7.04
N ARG A 32 -14.45 8.13 -6.82
CA ARG A 32 -13.78 7.39 -7.90
C ARG A 32 -14.77 6.40 -8.50
N HIS A 33 -15.14 6.59 -9.75
CA HIS A 33 -16.17 5.76 -10.40
C HIS A 33 -15.60 4.65 -11.27
N GLU A 34 -14.32 4.71 -11.62
CA GLU A 34 -13.66 3.77 -12.53
C GLU A 34 -12.16 3.73 -12.27
N SER A 35 -11.50 2.63 -12.64
CA SER A 35 -10.05 2.43 -12.52
C SER A 35 -9.50 2.53 -11.07
N PHE A 36 -8.19 2.35 -10.94
CA PHE A 36 -7.42 2.46 -9.69
C PHE A 36 -6.57 3.73 -9.62
N CYS A 37 -6.44 4.48 -10.71
CA CYS A 37 -5.58 5.66 -10.80
C CYS A 37 -6.37 6.90 -11.25
N LYS A 38 -5.69 8.05 -11.39
CA LYS A 38 -6.30 9.35 -11.73
C LYS A 38 -7.39 9.73 -10.73
N GLY A 39 -7.12 9.51 -9.43
CA GLY A 39 -8.03 9.75 -8.31
C GLY A 39 -7.81 11.09 -7.57
N ILE A 40 -6.93 11.95 -8.09
CA ILE A 40 -6.46 13.16 -7.40
C ILE A 40 -7.57 14.23 -7.34
N THR A 41 -7.74 14.84 -6.18
CA THR A 41 -8.68 15.93 -5.91
C THR A 41 -8.03 17.02 -5.06
N PHE A 42 -8.61 18.23 -5.08
CA PHE A 42 -8.12 19.37 -4.30
C PHE A 42 -9.25 20.07 -3.57
N SER A 43 -8.93 20.86 -2.55
CA SER A 43 -9.88 21.82 -1.97
C SER A 43 -10.19 22.95 -2.94
N SER A 44 -11.42 23.47 -2.91
CA SER A 44 -11.89 24.55 -3.79
C SER A 44 -11.23 25.91 -3.52
N ARG A 45 -10.64 26.08 -2.35
CA ARG A 45 -9.90 27.26 -1.92
C ARG A 45 -8.67 26.87 -1.10
N PRO A 46 -7.72 27.80 -0.91
CA PRO A 46 -6.69 27.63 0.10
C PRO A 46 -7.29 27.41 1.48
N VAL A 47 -6.67 26.52 2.24
CA VAL A 47 -6.87 26.33 3.67
C VAL A 47 -5.91 27.21 4.46
N ARG A 48 -6.36 27.71 5.61
CA ARG A 48 -5.48 28.47 6.51
C ARG A 48 -4.63 27.54 7.36
N VAL A 49 -3.49 28.03 7.83
CA VAL A 49 -2.75 27.41 8.92
C VAL A 49 -3.68 27.24 10.12
N ASN A 50 -3.62 26.06 10.75
CA ASN A 50 -4.51 25.57 11.82
C ASN A 50 -5.99 25.39 11.42
N GLU A 51 -6.36 25.56 10.15
CA GLU A 51 -7.70 25.19 9.68
C GLU A 51 -7.81 23.66 9.59
N ARG A 52 -8.77 23.09 10.33
CA ARG A 52 -9.06 21.66 10.28
C ARG A 52 -9.86 21.30 9.04
N VAL A 53 -9.26 20.44 8.23
CA VAL A 53 -9.91 19.75 7.12
C VAL A 53 -10.47 18.44 7.65
N CYS A 54 -11.77 18.24 7.50
CA CYS A 54 -12.45 17.02 7.95
C CYS A 54 -13.02 16.27 6.74
N ILE A 55 -12.69 14.99 6.61
CA ILE A 55 -13.08 14.11 5.51
C ILE A 55 -13.74 12.86 6.08
N LYS A 56 -14.97 12.58 5.66
CA LYS A 56 -15.67 11.33 5.95
C LYS A 56 -15.42 10.31 4.85
N PHE A 57 -15.19 9.04 5.21
CA PHE A 57 -15.13 7.94 4.25
C PHE A 57 -16.53 7.38 3.99
N ASN A 58 -17.13 7.78 2.86
CA ASN A 58 -18.52 7.46 2.54
C ASN A 58 -18.67 6.04 1.95
N GLU A 59 -17.72 5.62 1.12
CA GLU A 59 -17.75 4.31 0.45
C GLU A 59 -16.39 3.64 0.54
N ILE A 60 -16.38 2.43 1.10
CA ILE A 60 -15.24 1.50 1.10
C ILE A 60 -15.63 0.31 0.22
N SER A 61 -14.71 -0.12 -0.63
CA SER A 61 -14.87 -1.24 -1.54
C SER A 61 -13.82 -2.29 -1.26
N ASN A 62 -14.28 -3.54 -1.09
CA ASN A 62 -13.41 -4.69 -0.90
C ASN A 62 -12.80 -5.19 -2.23
N ASN A 63 -13.13 -4.55 -3.36
CA ASN A 63 -12.60 -4.90 -4.68
C ASN A 63 -11.30 -4.15 -5.00
N TRP A 64 -10.88 -3.24 -4.13
CA TRP A 64 -9.66 -2.46 -4.26
C TRP A 64 -8.85 -2.60 -2.97
N SER A 65 -7.53 -2.72 -3.07
CA SER A 65 -6.62 -2.54 -1.93
C SER A 65 -5.77 -1.29 -2.11
N GLY A 66 -5.07 -0.95 -1.04
CA GLY A 66 -4.41 0.32 -0.88
C GLY A 66 -5.36 1.33 -0.26
N VAL A 67 -4.83 2.52 -0.07
CA VAL A 67 -5.36 3.49 0.87
C VAL A 67 -5.33 4.89 0.27
N ILE A 68 -6.21 5.76 0.76
CA ILE A 68 -6.18 7.17 0.36
C ILE A 68 -4.83 7.79 0.69
N ARG A 69 -4.44 8.78 -0.11
CA ARG A 69 -3.26 9.60 0.16
C ARG A 69 -3.70 11.04 0.30
N PHE A 70 -3.17 11.77 1.27
CA PHE A 70 -3.59 13.14 1.54
C PHE A 70 -2.45 14.03 2.04
N GLY A 71 -2.68 15.33 1.94
CA GLY A 71 -1.79 16.34 2.48
C GLY A 71 -2.06 17.71 1.86
N PHE A 72 -1.00 18.44 1.53
CA PHE A 72 -1.10 19.82 1.05
C PHE A 72 -0.23 20.09 -0.17
N THR A 73 -0.62 21.12 -0.92
CA THR A 73 0.20 21.72 -1.97
C THR A 73 0.12 23.24 -1.91
N TYR A 74 1.20 23.93 -2.26
CA TYR A 74 1.12 25.38 -2.53
C TYR A 74 0.81 25.72 -3.98
N ASN A 75 0.81 24.71 -4.87
CA ASN A 75 0.58 24.94 -6.28
C ASN A 75 -0.92 25.08 -6.51
N ASP A 76 -1.35 26.18 -7.15
CA ASP A 76 -2.76 26.40 -7.47
C ASP A 76 -3.29 25.23 -8.33
N PRO A 77 -4.33 24.50 -7.90
CA PRO A 77 -4.91 23.39 -8.65
C PRO A 77 -5.29 23.74 -10.09
N MET A 78 -5.60 25.01 -10.39
CA MET A 78 -5.92 25.45 -11.75
C MET A 78 -4.77 25.22 -12.73
N THR A 79 -3.52 25.30 -12.27
CA THR A 79 -2.32 25.05 -13.09
C THR A 79 -2.25 23.61 -13.62
N LEU A 80 -2.96 22.67 -12.98
CA LEU A 80 -2.97 21.25 -13.33
C LEU A 80 -4.18 20.83 -14.18
N ARG A 81 -5.06 21.76 -14.59
CA ARG A 81 -6.33 21.46 -15.29
C ARG A 81 -6.20 20.51 -16.49
N TYR A 82 -5.07 20.58 -17.21
CA TYR A 82 -4.80 19.77 -18.41
C TYR A 82 -3.56 18.87 -18.26
N GLY A 83 -3.02 18.75 -17.04
CA GLY A 83 -1.74 18.10 -16.79
C GLY A 83 -1.68 17.32 -15.48
N LEU A 84 -2.84 16.88 -14.98
CA LEU A 84 -2.93 16.03 -13.80
C LEU A 84 -2.31 14.65 -14.10
N PRO A 85 -1.32 14.19 -13.30
CA PRO A 85 -0.71 12.89 -13.51
C PRO A 85 -1.62 11.76 -12.99
N LYS A 86 -1.15 10.51 -13.13
CA LYS A 86 -1.92 9.33 -12.72
C LYS A 86 -2.01 9.20 -11.20
N TYR A 87 -0.95 9.56 -10.46
CA TYR A 87 -0.85 9.36 -9.02
C TYR A 87 -0.36 10.63 -8.31
N ALA A 88 -0.79 10.86 -7.07
CA ALA A 88 -0.16 11.91 -6.25
C ALA A 88 1.26 11.52 -5.84
N CYS A 89 1.45 10.25 -5.45
CA CYS A 89 2.76 9.66 -5.17
C CYS A 89 3.07 8.58 -6.23
N PRO A 90 4.18 8.68 -6.97
CA PRO A 90 5.27 9.65 -6.80
C PRO A 90 5.18 10.90 -7.71
N ASP A 91 4.22 10.95 -8.65
CA ASP A 91 4.27 11.91 -9.77
C ASP A 91 4.21 13.39 -9.34
N LEU A 92 3.44 13.71 -8.28
CA LEU A 92 3.38 15.06 -7.73
C LEU A 92 4.38 15.27 -6.60
N THR A 93 4.60 14.28 -5.74
CA THR A 93 5.56 14.41 -4.62
C THR A 93 7.01 14.54 -5.07
N ASN A 94 7.36 14.09 -6.29
CA ASN A 94 8.66 14.35 -6.91
C ASN A 94 8.81 15.78 -7.47
N LYS A 95 7.75 16.60 -7.41
CA LYS A 95 7.76 18.02 -7.82
C LYS A 95 7.73 18.92 -6.58
N PRO A 96 8.32 20.13 -6.65
CA PRO A 96 8.31 21.05 -5.52
C PRO A 96 6.88 21.50 -5.17
N GLY A 97 6.61 21.62 -3.87
CA GLY A 97 5.34 22.14 -3.38
C GLY A 97 4.20 21.14 -3.30
N TYR A 98 4.48 19.84 -3.26
CA TYR A 98 3.51 18.79 -2.99
C TYR A 98 3.97 17.93 -1.81
N TRP A 99 3.12 17.82 -0.80
CA TRP A 99 3.37 17.02 0.39
C TRP A 99 2.18 16.10 0.59
N VAL A 100 2.35 14.83 0.23
CA VAL A 100 1.27 13.83 0.24
C VAL A 100 1.82 12.53 0.80
N LYS A 101 1.07 11.90 1.69
CA LYS A 101 1.41 10.60 2.28
C LYS A 101 0.21 9.66 2.34
N ALA A 102 0.47 8.37 2.39
CA ALA A 102 -0.55 7.34 2.51
C ALA A 102 -1.13 7.25 3.93
N LEU A 103 -2.46 7.11 4.05
CA LEU A 103 -3.10 6.79 5.32
C LEU A 103 -2.89 5.31 5.64
N ASN A 104 -2.60 4.95 6.90
CA ASN A 104 -2.55 3.53 7.28
C ASN A 104 -3.90 2.83 7.01
N GLU A 105 -3.85 1.62 6.46
CA GLU A 105 -5.04 0.87 6.03
C GLU A 105 -6.03 0.61 7.16
N SER A 106 -5.54 0.42 8.39
CA SER A 106 -6.36 0.21 9.58
C SER A 106 -7.32 1.36 9.90
N TYR A 107 -7.09 2.56 9.35
CA TYR A 107 -7.96 3.71 9.56
C TYR A 107 -9.01 3.88 8.46
N CYS A 108 -8.88 3.18 7.34
CA CYS A 108 -9.68 3.37 6.15
C CYS A 108 -10.98 2.54 6.20
N GLU A 109 -11.79 2.80 7.23
CA GLU A 109 -13.07 2.14 7.45
C GLU A 109 -14.25 3.05 7.11
N ARG A 110 -15.38 2.46 6.74
CA ARG A 110 -16.58 3.23 6.38
C ARG A 110 -17.04 4.06 7.58
N ASP A 111 -17.45 5.30 7.29
CA ASP A 111 -17.91 6.30 8.26
C ASP A 111 -16.83 6.87 9.20
N ASN A 112 -15.58 6.37 9.14
CA ASN A 112 -14.46 7.04 9.81
C ASN A 112 -14.30 8.47 9.26
N ILE A 113 -13.92 9.37 10.17
CA ILE A 113 -13.68 10.78 9.89
C ILE A 113 -12.19 11.05 10.10
N LEU A 114 -11.48 11.24 9.00
CA LEU A 114 -10.13 11.79 9.00
C LEU A 114 -10.21 13.30 9.23
N PHE A 115 -9.43 13.81 10.17
CA PHE A 115 -9.15 15.24 10.24
C PHE A 115 -7.65 15.49 10.18
N TYR A 116 -7.25 16.59 9.55
CA TYR A 116 -5.86 17.02 9.52
C TYR A 116 -5.76 18.54 9.35
N TYR A 117 -4.63 19.08 9.75
CA TYR A 117 -4.33 20.52 9.69
C TYR A 117 -2.81 20.72 9.69
N VAL A 118 -2.36 21.84 9.15
CA VAL A 118 -0.96 22.26 9.23
C VAL A 118 -0.78 23.28 10.35
N THR A 119 0.24 23.11 11.18
CA THR A 119 0.61 24.06 12.24
C THR A 119 1.42 25.24 11.68
N ALA A 120 1.62 26.27 12.50
CA ALA A 120 2.47 27.41 12.12
C ALA A 120 3.95 27.02 11.91
N SER A 121 4.42 25.94 12.55
CA SER A 121 5.77 25.38 12.34
C SER A 121 5.89 24.60 11.03
N GLY A 122 4.79 24.35 10.31
CA GLY A 122 4.77 23.55 9.08
C GLY A 122 4.53 22.07 9.33
N ASP A 123 4.21 21.65 10.55
CA ASP A 123 3.91 20.25 10.83
C ASP A 123 2.45 19.95 10.51
N VAL A 124 2.22 18.96 9.66
CA VAL A 124 0.88 18.45 9.36
C VAL A 124 0.52 17.43 10.42
N HIS A 125 -0.49 17.72 11.23
CA HIS A 125 -1.06 16.79 12.19
C HIS A 125 -2.30 16.12 11.61
N PHE A 126 -2.54 14.85 11.98
CA PHE A 126 -3.76 14.14 11.60
C PHE A 126 -4.37 13.37 12.77
N GLY A 127 -5.63 12.97 12.59
CA GLY A 127 -6.31 12.07 13.51
C GLY A 127 -7.57 11.47 12.90
N ILE A 128 -8.13 10.49 13.60
CA ILE A 128 -9.28 9.69 13.16
C ILE A 128 -10.36 9.76 14.22
N ASN A 129 -11.61 10.01 13.83
CA ASN A 129 -12.76 10.12 14.73
C ASN A 129 -12.50 11.10 15.89
N GLY A 130 -11.69 12.12 15.60
CA GLY A 130 -11.34 13.21 16.49
C GLY A 130 -10.22 12.87 17.48
N GLU A 131 -9.71 11.65 17.50
CA GLU A 131 -8.51 11.27 18.23
C GLU A 131 -7.27 11.68 17.42
N GLU A 132 -6.40 12.51 18.00
CA GLU A 132 -5.18 12.95 17.33
C GLU A 132 -4.12 11.85 17.35
N LYS A 133 -3.53 11.56 16.19
CA LYS A 133 -2.48 10.53 16.01
C LYS A 133 -1.07 11.12 15.97
N GLY A 134 -0.96 12.44 15.80
CA GLY A 134 0.30 13.18 15.86
C GLY A 134 0.75 13.73 14.50
N VAL A 135 2.05 13.97 14.36
CA VAL A 135 2.68 14.53 13.16
C VAL A 135 2.68 13.49 12.04
N PHE A 136 2.08 13.86 10.91
CA PHE A 136 1.98 13.07 9.68
C PHE A 136 3.08 13.45 8.69
N ILE A 137 3.19 14.75 8.38
CA ILE A 137 4.20 15.31 7.47
C ILE A 137 4.89 16.48 8.18
N PRO A 138 6.18 16.38 8.53
CA PRO A 138 6.89 17.47 9.17
C PRO A 138 7.34 18.53 8.17
N GLY A 139 7.42 19.79 8.62
CA GLY A 139 8.18 20.85 7.94
C GLY A 139 7.73 21.26 6.54
N ILE A 140 6.43 21.30 6.26
CA ILE A 140 5.91 21.83 4.99
C ILE A 140 5.99 23.36 4.94
N GLU A 141 6.09 23.94 3.74
CA GLU A 141 6.16 25.39 3.60
C GLU A 141 4.80 26.07 3.80
N THR A 142 4.71 26.97 4.78
CA THR A 142 3.47 27.67 5.17
C THR A 142 3.40 29.12 4.71
N ARG A 143 4.41 29.60 3.96
CA ARG A 143 4.49 30.98 3.47
C ARG A 143 3.53 31.25 2.30
N ASN A 144 3.26 30.22 1.50
CA ASN A 144 2.38 30.28 0.35
C ASN A 144 0.96 29.81 0.74
N PRO A 145 -0.09 30.22 0.00
CA PRO A 145 -1.42 29.64 0.16
C PRO A 145 -1.36 28.12 -0.04
N LEU A 146 -2.02 27.36 0.83
CA LEU A 146 -2.02 25.89 0.79
C LEU A 146 -3.38 25.37 0.39
N TRP A 147 -3.43 24.47 -0.59
CA TRP A 147 -4.61 23.69 -0.92
C TRP A 147 -4.47 22.29 -0.33
N THR A 148 -5.57 21.75 0.17
CA THR A 148 -5.65 20.32 0.44
C THR A 148 -5.56 19.56 -0.89
N ILE A 149 -4.81 18.46 -0.88
CA ILE A 149 -4.78 17.47 -1.95
C ILE A 149 -5.15 16.10 -1.36
N VAL A 150 -6.00 15.36 -2.05
CA VAL A 150 -6.40 14.00 -1.69
C VAL A 150 -6.45 13.13 -2.94
N ASP A 151 -5.67 12.05 -2.97
CA ASP A 151 -5.73 11.00 -3.98
C ASP A 151 -6.67 9.90 -3.47
N ILE A 152 -7.86 9.78 -4.10
CA ILE A 152 -8.87 8.77 -3.78
C ILE A 152 -8.41 7.44 -4.38
N TYR A 153 -7.37 6.87 -3.78
CA TYR A 153 -6.71 5.63 -4.16
C TYR A 153 -7.16 4.47 -3.25
N GLY A 154 -7.15 3.26 -3.81
CA GLY A 154 -7.39 2.03 -3.07
C GLY A 154 -8.83 1.80 -2.63
N ASN A 155 -9.01 1.24 -1.43
CA ASN A 155 -10.28 0.71 -0.93
C ASN A 155 -11.35 1.80 -0.71
N CYS A 156 -10.97 3.03 -0.34
CA CYS A 156 -11.89 4.16 -0.27
C CYS A 156 -12.22 4.66 -1.66
N THR A 157 -13.50 4.62 -2.01
CA THR A 157 -14.01 4.98 -3.34
C THR A 157 -14.82 6.27 -3.32
N ALA A 158 -15.32 6.71 -2.15
CA ALA A 158 -15.97 8.01 -2.02
C ALA A 158 -15.64 8.68 -0.68
N ILE A 159 -15.33 9.96 -0.75
CA ILE A 159 -15.05 10.81 0.40
C ILE A 159 -15.92 12.07 0.39
N GLU A 160 -16.17 12.60 1.58
CA GLU A 160 -16.97 13.81 1.76
C GLU A 160 -16.24 14.82 2.65
N PHE A 161 -16.12 16.07 2.20
CA PHE A 161 -15.72 17.14 3.08
C PHE A 161 -16.84 17.42 4.08
N LEU A 162 -16.49 17.44 5.38
CA LEU A 162 -17.38 17.85 6.45
C LEU A 162 -17.13 19.32 6.82
N ASP A 163 -18.16 19.99 7.34
CA ASP A 163 -17.95 21.33 7.92
C ASP A 163 -17.37 21.12 9.31
N SER A 164 -16.12 21.54 9.50
CA SER A 164 -15.40 21.39 10.76
C SER A 164 -16.12 22.07 11.94
N ARG A 165 -16.97 23.09 11.68
CA ARG A 165 -17.82 23.73 12.71
C ARG A 165 -18.89 22.78 13.26
N ASN A 166 -19.49 21.97 12.39
CA ASN A 166 -20.55 21.04 12.79
C ASN A 166 -19.98 19.82 13.53
N TYR A 167 -18.74 19.44 13.21
CA TYR A 167 -18.04 18.32 13.84
C TYR A 167 -17.55 18.63 15.26
N ILE A 168 -17.03 19.84 15.52
CA ILE A 168 -16.56 20.24 16.87
C ILE A 168 -17.72 20.27 17.88
N ASN A 169 -18.92 20.65 17.44
CA ASN A 169 -20.09 20.76 18.32
C ASN A 169 -20.70 19.40 18.73
N HIS A 170 -20.49 18.32 17.97
CA HIS A 170 -21.00 16.99 18.31
C HIS A 170 -20.16 16.25 19.37
N ARG A 171 -19.11 16.88 19.92
CA ARG A 171 -18.24 16.28 20.96
C ARG A 171 -18.69 16.52 22.40
N TYR A 172 -19.80 17.23 22.63
CA TYR A 172 -20.38 17.41 23.97
C TYR A 172 -21.55 16.46 24.26
N GLN A 173 -21.42 15.18 23.89
CA GLN A 173 -22.17 14.12 24.59
C GLN A 173 -21.17 13.13 25.19
N PRO A 174 -21.00 13.12 26.53
CA PRO A 174 -20.16 12.15 27.20
C PRO A 174 -20.84 10.78 27.09
N ARG A 175 -20.24 9.86 26.33
CA ARG A 175 -20.59 8.45 26.45
C ARG A 175 -19.92 7.89 27.70
N HIS A 176 -20.75 7.34 28.56
CA HIS A 176 -20.46 6.79 29.87
C HIS A 176 -19.21 5.90 29.90
N SER A 177 -18.30 6.26 30.80
CA SER A 177 -17.21 5.45 31.32
C SER A 177 -17.73 4.20 32.04
N LEU A 178 -17.16 3.05 31.72
CA LEU A 178 -17.21 1.83 32.53
C LEU A 178 -15.79 1.55 33.08
N PRO A 179 -15.69 0.89 34.26
CA PRO A 179 -14.57 1.06 35.16
C PRO A 179 -13.36 0.19 34.82
N ASP A 180 -12.21 0.67 35.30
CA ASP A 180 -10.90 0.03 35.30
C ASP A 180 -10.96 -1.44 35.72
N ALA A 181 -10.36 -2.29 34.89
CA ALA A 181 -9.83 -3.58 35.33
C ALA A 181 -8.30 -3.51 35.22
N GLU A 182 -7.66 -3.42 36.38
CA GLU A 182 -6.24 -3.66 36.56
C GLU A 182 -5.85 -5.01 35.97
N VAL A 183 -4.80 -5.04 35.15
CA VAL A 183 -3.97 -6.23 34.99
C VAL A 183 -2.51 -5.83 35.07
N GLU A 184 -1.89 -6.30 36.15
CA GLU A 184 -0.49 -6.22 36.51
C GLU A 184 0.48 -6.61 35.39
N ARG A 185 1.59 -5.89 35.36
CA ARG A 185 2.83 -6.34 34.72
C ARG A 185 3.33 -7.60 35.41
N ILE A 186 3.24 -8.74 34.72
CA ILE A 186 4.02 -9.93 35.04
C ILE A 186 4.93 -10.19 33.84
N MET A 187 6.21 -9.84 33.99
CA MET A 187 7.28 -10.34 33.13
C MET A 187 7.55 -11.80 33.50
N PRO A 188 7.54 -12.77 32.56
CA PRO A 188 8.21 -14.03 32.77
C PRO A 188 9.67 -13.89 32.35
N ASN A 189 10.52 -14.11 33.32
CA ASN A 189 11.94 -14.42 33.21
C ASN A 189 12.13 -15.64 32.29
N MET A 190 12.88 -15.53 31.19
CA MET A 190 13.35 -16.70 30.44
C MET A 190 14.79 -17.02 30.84
N GLN A 191 14.92 -18.04 31.68
CA GLN A 191 16.16 -18.80 31.83
C GLN A 191 16.44 -19.60 30.57
N ALA A 192 17.73 -19.72 30.28
CA ALA A 192 18.30 -20.40 29.14
C ALA A 192 17.83 -21.85 28.98
N LEU A 193 17.55 -22.23 27.74
CA LEU A 193 17.77 -23.58 27.22
C LEU A 193 18.26 -23.45 25.78
N SER A 194 19.57 -23.61 25.62
CA SER A 194 20.20 -23.93 24.34
C SER A 194 19.79 -25.34 23.89
N VAL A 195 19.70 -25.58 22.57
CA VAL A 195 20.45 -26.61 21.82
C VAL A 195 20.00 -26.62 20.35
N GLN A 196 20.98 -26.35 19.48
CA GLN A 196 21.30 -26.90 18.16
C GLN A 196 20.20 -27.25 17.13
N GLY A 197 20.47 -26.86 15.88
CA GLY A 197 19.90 -27.54 14.71
C GLY A 197 20.07 -26.79 13.40
N SER A 198 21.30 -26.68 12.88
CA SER A 198 21.49 -26.59 11.43
C SER A 198 21.08 -27.94 10.83
N THR A 199 19.84 -28.06 10.41
CA THR A 199 19.37 -29.20 9.64
C THR A 199 19.00 -28.72 8.26
N ASP A 200 19.51 -29.40 7.24
CA ASP A 200 18.92 -29.46 5.92
C ASP A 200 17.48 -29.97 6.09
N GLU A 201 16.55 -29.10 6.48
CA GLU A 201 15.13 -29.43 6.51
C GLU A 201 14.73 -29.79 5.08
N ILE A 202 14.32 -31.04 4.89
CA ILE A 202 13.70 -31.49 3.64
C ILE A 202 12.50 -30.57 3.41
N LEU A 203 12.63 -29.69 2.41
CA LEU A 203 11.59 -28.73 2.07
C LEU A 203 10.33 -29.51 1.65
N PRO A 204 9.13 -29.12 2.11
CA PRO A 204 7.90 -29.76 1.68
C PRO A 204 7.80 -29.71 0.15
N PRO A 205 7.28 -30.73 -0.54
CA PRO A 205 7.10 -30.68 -1.98
C PRO A 205 6.12 -29.56 -2.35
N ILE A 206 6.27 -29.01 -3.56
CA ILE A 206 5.27 -28.11 -4.14
C ILE A 206 4.05 -28.96 -4.54
N ARG A 207 2.86 -28.57 -4.08
CA ARG A 207 1.56 -29.20 -4.39
C ARG A 207 0.92 -28.58 -5.63
N PHE A 208 1.27 -27.33 -5.96
CA PHE A 208 0.86 -26.67 -7.19
C PHE A 208 1.20 -27.53 -8.41
N THR A 209 0.17 -27.87 -9.18
CA THR A 209 0.31 -28.70 -10.39
C THR A 209 0.41 -27.77 -11.60
N PRO A 210 1.60 -27.63 -12.21
CA PRO A 210 1.77 -26.80 -13.39
C PRO A 210 1.06 -27.42 -14.60
N PRO A 211 0.60 -26.61 -15.57
CA PRO A 211 0.05 -27.11 -16.83
C PRO A 211 1.01 -28.08 -17.54
N ALA A 212 0.46 -29.04 -18.28
CA ALA A 212 1.27 -30.03 -19.00
C ALA A 212 2.30 -29.35 -19.92
N GLY A 213 3.56 -29.81 -19.86
CA GLY A 213 4.67 -29.25 -20.65
C GLY A 213 5.32 -28.00 -20.07
N THR A 214 4.95 -27.58 -18.86
CA THR A 214 5.59 -26.46 -18.16
C THR A 214 6.37 -26.94 -16.92
N THR A 215 7.38 -26.18 -16.49
CA THR A 215 8.22 -26.51 -15.34
C THR A 215 8.35 -25.31 -14.44
N LEU A 216 8.23 -25.54 -13.13
CA LEU A 216 8.45 -24.52 -12.11
C LEU A 216 9.93 -24.20 -11.98
N VAL A 217 10.27 -22.91 -11.96
CA VAL A 217 11.64 -22.43 -11.83
C VAL A 217 11.80 -21.71 -10.50
N PRO A 218 12.76 -22.09 -9.64
CA PRO A 218 13.05 -21.35 -8.41
C PRO A 218 13.36 -19.88 -8.69
N VAL A 219 12.79 -18.98 -7.88
CA VAL A 219 13.08 -17.55 -7.97
C VAL A 219 14.01 -17.18 -6.81
N PRO A 220 15.29 -16.89 -7.08
CA PRO A 220 16.17 -16.42 -6.02
C PRO A 220 15.73 -15.03 -5.55
N PHE A 221 15.86 -14.79 -4.25
CA PHE A 221 15.70 -13.48 -3.64
C PHE A 221 16.90 -12.58 -3.94
N HIS A 222 16.66 -11.28 -4.06
CA HIS A 222 17.71 -10.27 -4.19
C HIS A 222 18.62 -10.26 -2.96
N ARG A 223 19.86 -9.76 -3.10
CA ARG A 223 20.81 -9.68 -1.98
C ARG A 223 20.40 -8.63 -0.95
N THR A 224 19.81 -7.54 -1.43
CA THR A 224 19.13 -6.54 -0.60
C THR A 224 17.89 -7.16 0.01
N LYS A 225 17.75 -6.97 1.32
CA LYS A 225 16.73 -7.57 2.17
C LYS A 225 16.64 -6.76 3.46
N GLY A 226 15.56 -6.92 4.20
CA GLY A 226 15.43 -6.36 5.54
C GLY A 226 16.46 -6.95 6.50
N ARG A 227 16.83 -6.18 7.52
CA ARG A 227 17.92 -6.54 8.45
C ARG A 227 17.69 -7.86 9.19
N ASN A 228 16.41 -8.23 9.36
CA ASN A 228 15.98 -9.39 10.13
C ASN A 228 15.76 -10.64 9.27
N ILE A 229 16.22 -10.65 8.01
CA ILE A 229 16.13 -11.81 7.12
C ILE A 229 17.48 -12.52 6.98
N ARG A 230 17.43 -13.85 7.04
CA ARG A 230 18.49 -14.77 6.60
C ARG A 230 18.06 -15.47 5.32
N LEU A 231 18.93 -15.45 4.32
CA LEU A 231 18.71 -16.17 3.06
C LEU A 231 19.47 -17.50 3.08
N SER A 232 18.93 -18.52 2.42
CA SER A 232 19.69 -19.72 2.08
C SER A 232 20.85 -19.40 1.13
N MET A 233 21.80 -20.34 1.00
CA MET A 233 22.99 -20.16 0.16
C MET A 233 22.64 -19.89 -1.31
N ASP A 234 21.61 -20.57 -1.82
CA ASP A 234 21.08 -20.39 -3.18
C ASP A 234 20.11 -19.19 -3.30
N ARG A 235 19.80 -18.53 -2.18
CA ARG A 235 18.81 -17.45 -2.03
C ARG A 235 17.37 -17.83 -2.41
N CYS A 236 17.03 -19.11 -2.47
CA CYS A 236 15.66 -19.53 -2.79
C CYS A 236 14.75 -19.57 -1.55
N VAL A 237 15.32 -19.54 -0.35
CA VAL A 237 14.60 -19.53 0.93
C VAL A 237 14.95 -18.26 1.70
N ALA A 238 13.93 -17.60 2.25
CA ALA A 238 14.06 -16.47 3.15
C ALA A 238 13.43 -16.81 4.48
N SER A 239 14.16 -16.56 5.56
CA SER A 239 13.70 -16.82 6.93
C SER A 239 13.93 -15.59 7.79
N ARG A 240 12.88 -15.12 8.46
CA ARG A 240 13.01 -14.11 9.51
C ARG A 240 13.76 -14.70 10.70
N MET A 241 14.64 -13.92 11.32
CA MET A 241 15.33 -14.32 12.55
C MET A 241 14.32 -14.52 13.69
N ASP A 242 14.61 -15.47 14.57
CA ASP A 242 13.78 -15.71 15.76
C ASP A 242 13.70 -14.44 16.62
N THR A 243 12.57 -14.21 17.29
CA THR A 243 12.29 -13.07 18.18
C THR A 243 12.17 -11.69 17.52
N GLU A 244 12.47 -11.58 16.22
CA GLU A 244 12.30 -10.36 15.44
C GLU A 244 10.92 -10.30 14.79
N PHE A 245 10.32 -9.11 14.70
CA PHE A 245 8.95 -8.95 14.20
C PHE A 245 8.81 -7.96 13.04
N CYS A 246 9.82 -7.15 12.74
CA CYS A 246 9.79 -6.15 11.66
C CYS A 246 10.96 -6.34 10.68
N GLN A 247 10.98 -5.54 9.62
CA GLN A 247 11.99 -5.60 8.57
C GLN A 247 12.19 -7.01 7.98
N GLY A 248 11.09 -7.68 7.68
CA GLY A 248 11.05 -9.01 7.05
C GLY A 248 11.21 -8.99 5.53
N TYR A 249 11.72 -7.90 4.95
CA TYR A 249 11.67 -7.67 3.51
C TYR A 249 12.58 -8.60 2.70
N VAL A 250 12.02 -9.15 1.63
CA VAL A 250 12.78 -9.78 0.54
C VAL A 250 12.21 -9.38 -0.81
N PHE A 251 13.07 -9.31 -1.82
CA PHE A 251 12.71 -8.87 -3.16
C PHE A 251 13.00 -9.99 -4.16
N THR A 252 12.27 -10.07 -5.27
CA THR A 252 12.68 -10.91 -6.40
C THR A 252 14.02 -10.41 -6.94
N ALA A 253 14.93 -11.33 -7.29
CA ALA A 253 16.25 -10.93 -7.82
C ALA A 253 16.20 -10.35 -9.24
N ARG A 254 15.04 -10.39 -9.89
CA ARG A 254 14.77 -9.85 -11.22
C ARG A 254 13.39 -9.18 -11.26
N PRO A 255 13.14 -8.31 -12.25
CA PRO A 255 11.81 -7.85 -12.57
C PRO A 255 10.85 -9.00 -12.88
N LEU A 256 9.57 -8.74 -12.63
CA LEU A 256 8.48 -9.61 -12.98
C LEU A 256 8.16 -9.55 -14.47
N ARG A 257 7.69 -10.67 -15.00
CA ARG A 257 7.09 -10.77 -16.33
C ARG A 257 5.58 -10.78 -16.17
N ILE A 258 4.90 -9.88 -16.88
CA ILE A 258 3.43 -9.85 -16.88
C ILE A 258 2.89 -11.20 -17.34
N GLY A 259 1.92 -11.73 -16.58
CA GLY A 259 1.33 -13.05 -16.77
C GLY A 259 2.13 -14.22 -16.19
N GLU A 260 3.31 -14.00 -15.60
CA GLU A 260 3.99 -15.05 -14.84
C GLU A 260 3.29 -15.28 -13.50
N ILE A 261 3.27 -16.54 -13.06
CA ILE A 261 2.71 -16.91 -11.76
C ILE A 261 3.87 -17.16 -10.82
N LEU A 262 3.97 -16.39 -9.74
CA LEU A 262 4.83 -16.75 -8.61
C LEU A 262 4.05 -17.61 -7.63
N ILE A 263 4.70 -18.61 -7.06
CA ILE A 263 4.16 -19.48 -6.03
C ILE A 263 5.02 -19.27 -4.79
N VAL A 264 4.47 -18.56 -3.81
CA VAL A 264 5.09 -18.35 -2.51
C VAL A 264 4.65 -19.49 -1.60
N GLN A 265 5.58 -20.38 -1.24
CA GLN A 265 5.29 -21.46 -0.30
C GLN A 265 5.77 -21.09 1.10
N VAL A 266 4.87 -21.19 2.08
CA VAL A 266 5.17 -21.01 3.51
C VAL A 266 5.88 -22.25 4.02
N LEU A 267 7.10 -22.08 4.53
CA LEU A 267 7.94 -23.16 5.02
C LEU A 267 7.89 -23.30 6.54
N ARG A 268 7.74 -22.17 7.24
CA ARG A 268 7.68 -22.13 8.70
C ARG A 268 6.77 -21.01 9.17
N THR A 269 6.03 -21.28 10.24
CA THR A 269 5.12 -20.35 10.89
C THR A 269 5.48 -20.22 12.37
N GLU A 270 5.13 -19.09 12.97
CA GLU A 270 5.42 -18.75 14.35
C GLU A 270 4.16 -18.22 15.02
N THR A 271 3.55 -19.02 15.90
CA THR A 271 2.21 -18.75 16.45
C THR A 271 2.17 -17.62 17.49
N MET A 272 3.33 -17.16 17.97
CA MET A 272 3.42 -16.06 18.93
C MET A 272 3.13 -14.69 18.31
N TYR A 273 3.21 -14.57 16.98
CA TYR A 273 2.99 -13.30 16.27
C TYR A 273 1.65 -13.28 15.56
N VAL A 274 0.97 -12.13 15.64
CA VAL A 274 -0.29 -11.85 14.93
C VAL A 274 0.01 -11.17 13.59
N GLY A 275 -0.85 -11.40 12.59
CA GLY A 275 -0.67 -10.94 11.22
C GLY A 275 -0.08 -12.01 10.30
N ALA A 276 -0.05 -11.74 9.01
CA ALA A 276 0.51 -12.65 8.02
C ALA A 276 1.49 -11.95 7.07
N LEU A 277 2.03 -12.75 6.15
CA LEU A 277 2.84 -12.29 5.03
C LEU A 277 2.17 -11.12 4.30
N ALA A 278 2.91 -10.04 4.05
CA ALA A 278 2.50 -9.02 3.10
C ALA A 278 3.22 -9.21 1.77
N LEU A 279 2.55 -8.80 0.70
CA LEU A 279 3.07 -8.82 -0.66
C LEU A 279 2.94 -7.44 -1.25
N GLY A 280 3.98 -6.98 -1.92
CA GLY A 280 3.94 -5.72 -2.64
C GLY A 280 4.71 -5.74 -3.94
N LEU A 281 4.54 -4.65 -4.68
CA LEU A 281 5.18 -4.40 -5.96
C LEU A 281 5.82 -3.03 -5.95
N THR A 282 6.98 -2.93 -6.59
CA THR A 282 7.69 -1.66 -6.70
C THR A 282 8.37 -1.50 -8.05
N SER A 283 8.50 -0.25 -8.52
CA SER A 283 9.39 0.08 -9.63
C SER A 283 10.82 0.41 -9.19
N CYS A 284 11.11 0.35 -7.89
CA CYS A 284 12.45 0.54 -7.34
C CYS A 284 13.29 -0.70 -7.62
N ASP A 285 14.46 -0.53 -8.24
CA ASP A 285 15.44 -1.60 -8.35
C ASP A 285 15.98 -1.93 -6.95
N PRO A 286 15.83 -3.17 -6.44
CA PRO A 286 16.35 -3.55 -5.12
C PRO A 286 17.86 -3.34 -4.96
N ALA A 287 18.63 -3.26 -6.05
CA ALA A 287 20.06 -2.96 -6.02
C ALA A 287 20.38 -1.51 -5.62
N THR A 288 19.43 -0.57 -5.76
CA THR A 288 19.63 0.83 -5.35
C THR A 288 19.26 1.10 -3.90
N LEU A 289 18.60 0.14 -3.23
CA LEU A 289 18.17 0.28 -1.85
C LEU A 289 19.29 -0.09 -0.87
N MET A 290 19.46 0.75 0.15
CA MET A 290 20.26 0.44 1.34
C MET A 290 19.36 -0.17 2.43
N PRO A 291 19.89 -0.99 3.36
CA PRO A 291 19.09 -1.53 4.46
C PRO A 291 18.41 -0.45 5.33
N THR A 292 18.99 0.74 5.44
CA THR A 292 18.43 1.90 6.15
C THR A 292 17.24 2.54 5.44
N ASP A 293 17.05 2.25 4.16
CA ASP A 293 15.94 2.76 3.35
C ASP A 293 14.64 1.97 3.58
N LEU A 294 14.73 0.82 4.26
CA LEU A 294 13.62 -0.08 4.55
C LEU A 294 13.04 0.23 5.94
N PRO A 295 11.78 0.71 6.03
CA PRO A 295 11.14 1.08 7.29
C PRO A 295 10.69 -0.14 8.08
N ASP A 296 10.43 0.01 9.38
CA ASP A 296 9.92 -1.11 10.19
C ASP A 296 8.51 -1.57 9.79
N ASP A 297 7.67 -0.65 9.30
CA ASP A 297 6.31 -0.94 8.77
C ASP A 297 6.28 -0.76 7.25
N SER A 298 5.79 -1.78 6.54
CA SER A 298 5.69 -1.83 5.08
C SER A 298 4.77 -0.76 4.48
N ASP A 299 3.80 -0.21 5.23
CA ASP A 299 2.98 0.91 4.74
C ASP A 299 3.82 2.18 4.51
N LEU A 300 4.91 2.34 5.25
CA LEU A 300 5.80 3.49 5.10
C LEU A 300 6.60 3.45 3.79
N LEU A 301 6.66 2.29 3.11
CA LEU A 301 7.21 2.21 1.76
C LEU A 301 6.38 3.02 0.75
N LEU A 302 5.08 3.21 1.01
CA LEU A 302 4.19 3.97 0.13
C LEU A 302 4.52 5.47 0.05
N ASP A 303 5.29 5.97 1.02
CA ASP A 303 5.73 7.37 1.09
C ASP A 303 7.07 7.61 0.38
N ARG A 304 7.71 6.54 -0.12
CA ARG A 304 8.96 6.65 -0.85
C ARG A 304 8.77 7.29 -2.24
N PRO A 305 9.83 7.88 -2.83
CA PRO A 305 9.75 8.56 -4.12
C PRO A 305 9.61 7.62 -5.33
N GLU A 306 9.86 6.31 -5.17
CA GLU A 306 9.60 5.34 -6.22
C GLU A 306 8.14 4.85 -6.19
N TYR A 307 7.71 4.08 -7.19
CA TYR A 307 6.38 3.47 -7.16
C TYR A 307 6.38 2.30 -6.18
N TRP A 308 5.50 2.34 -5.17
CA TRP A 308 5.33 1.27 -4.19
C TRP A 308 3.84 1.01 -3.96
N VAL A 309 3.47 -0.27 -3.91
CA VAL A 309 2.16 -0.75 -3.47
C VAL A 309 2.35 -1.99 -2.61
N VAL A 310 1.50 -2.16 -1.60
CA VAL A 310 1.52 -3.31 -0.70
C VAL A 310 0.09 -3.73 -0.38
N SER A 311 -0.13 -5.03 -0.25
CA SER A 311 -1.34 -5.61 0.33
C SER A 311 -0.89 -6.48 1.50
N LYS A 312 -1.41 -6.15 2.68
CA LYS A 312 -1.17 -6.92 3.90
C LYS A 312 -2.13 -8.12 3.95
N ASP A 313 -1.76 -9.09 4.79
CA ASP A 313 -2.58 -10.25 5.12
C ASP A 313 -3.04 -11.13 3.94
N ILE A 314 -2.20 -11.25 2.91
CA ILE A 314 -2.49 -12.08 1.72
C ILE A 314 -2.56 -13.59 2.01
N ALA A 315 -2.16 -14.00 3.21
CA ALA A 315 -2.16 -15.37 3.68
C ALA A 315 -2.79 -15.46 5.07
N SER A 316 -4.07 -15.08 5.21
CA SER A 316 -4.79 -15.24 6.47
C SER A 316 -4.60 -16.66 7.02
N THR A 317 -4.24 -16.74 8.32
CA THR A 317 -3.89 -17.98 9.02
C THR A 317 -2.92 -18.88 8.23
N PRO A 318 -1.66 -18.45 8.03
CA PRO A 318 -0.70 -19.21 7.25
C PRO A 318 -0.33 -20.50 7.99
N ASN A 319 -0.26 -21.61 7.25
CA ASN A 319 0.21 -22.90 7.74
C ASN A 319 1.45 -23.35 6.95
N ARG A 320 2.30 -24.17 7.57
CA ARG A 320 3.42 -24.81 6.87
C ARG A 320 2.89 -25.61 5.66
N GLY A 321 3.48 -25.35 4.49
CA GLY A 321 3.12 -25.93 3.21
C GLY A 321 2.04 -25.17 2.44
N ASP A 322 1.45 -24.10 3.01
CA ASP A 322 0.53 -23.25 2.27
C ASP A 322 1.24 -22.63 1.06
N GLU A 323 0.53 -22.58 -0.06
CA GLU A 323 1.01 -22.05 -1.33
C GLU A 323 0.13 -20.88 -1.75
N ILE A 324 0.72 -19.70 -1.83
CA ILE A 324 0.06 -18.49 -2.30
C ILE A 324 0.58 -18.23 -3.71
N THR A 325 -0.29 -18.46 -4.68
CA THR A 325 -0.05 -18.08 -6.06
C THR A 325 -0.30 -16.59 -6.22
N PHE A 326 0.52 -15.93 -7.03
CA PHE A 326 0.49 -14.50 -7.30
C PHE A 326 0.75 -14.28 -8.79
N CYS A 327 -0.06 -13.44 -9.45
CA CYS A 327 0.13 -13.11 -10.86
C CYS A 327 -0.30 -11.66 -11.13
N VAL A 328 0.50 -10.94 -11.92
CA VAL A 328 0.13 -9.63 -12.46
C VAL A 328 -0.41 -9.83 -13.88
N THR A 329 -1.68 -9.52 -14.11
CA THR A 329 -2.32 -9.68 -15.42
C THR A 329 -1.93 -8.56 -16.38
N VAL A 330 -2.18 -8.76 -17.67
CA VAL A 330 -2.00 -7.72 -18.71
C VAL A 330 -2.86 -6.47 -18.50
N LYS A 331 -3.91 -6.57 -17.66
CA LYS A 331 -4.76 -5.44 -17.28
C LYS A 331 -4.24 -4.68 -16.05
N GLY A 332 -3.12 -5.14 -15.46
CA GLY A 332 -2.59 -4.59 -14.21
C GLY A 332 -3.32 -5.09 -12.97
N GLU A 333 -4.16 -6.11 -13.07
CA GLU A 333 -4.79 -6.75 -11.90
C GLU A 333 -3.77 -7.67 -11.24
N VAL A 334 -3.65 -7.60 -9.92
CA VAL A 334 -2.83 -8.51 -9.14
C VAL A 334 -3.76 -9.54 -8.51
N THR A 335 -3.67 -10.78 -8.99
CA THR A 335 -4.48 -11.89 -8.49
C THR A 335 -3.68 -12.77 -7.55
N ILE A 336 -4.28 -13.19 -6.44
CA ILE A 336 -3.74 -14.23 -5.57
C ILE A 336 -4.71 -15.41 -5.44
N SER A 337 -4.17 -16.60 -5.21
CA SER A 337 -4.95 -17.76 -4.77
C SER A 337 -4.15 -18.58 -3.76
N LYS A 338 -4.81 -18.97 -2.66
CA LYS A 338 -4.24 -19.84 -1.62
C LYS A 338 -4.62 -21.29 -1.91
N ASN A 339 -3.64 -22.18 -1.96
CA ASN A 339 -3.79 -23.63 -2.07
C ASN A 339 -4.70 -24.09 -3.23
N GLY A 340 -4.64 -23.39 -4.38
CA GLY A 340 -5.46 -23.72 -5.55
C GLY A 340 -6.94 -23.32 -5.42
N GLY A 341 -7.30 -22.53 -4.41
CA GLY A 341 -8.63 -21.93 -4.28
C GLY A 341 -8.95 -20.93 -5.40
N PRO A 342 -10.17 -20.36 -5.41
CA PRO A 342 -10.54 -19.36 -6.39
C PRO A 342 -9.62 -18.13 -6.29
N PRO A 343 -9.11 -17.60 -7.42
CA PRO A 343 -8.28 -16.41 -7.40
C PRO A 343 -9.10 -15.17 -7.04
N SER A 344 -8.52 -14.29 -6.23
CA SER A 344 -9.07 -12.97 -5.90
C SER A 344 -8.11 -11.88 -6.38
N VAL A 345 -8.66 -10.77 -6.87
CA VAL A 345 -7.86 -9.57 -7.17
C VAL A 345 -7.60 -8.86 -5.86
N VAL A 346 -6.32 -8.73 -5.49
CA VAL A 346 -5.94 -8.00 -4.27
C VAL A 346 -5.61 -6.56 -4.57
N MET A 347 -4.86 -6.25 -5.60
CA MET A 347 -4.47 -4.87 -5.91
C MET A 347 -4.45 -4.62 -7.42
N HIS A 348 -4.34 -3.37 -7.82
CA HIS A 348 -4.11 -3.01 -9.21
C HIS A 348 -2.82 -2.18 -9.32
N VAL A 349 -2.06 -2.42 -10.38
CA VAL A 349 -0.74 -1.83 -10.59
C VAL A 349 -0.57 -1.25 -11.99
N ASP A 350 0.34 -0.29 -12.12
CA ASP A 350 0.76 0.20 -13.43
C ASP A 350 1.72 -0.83 -14.08
N GLN A 351 1.17 -1.69 -14.92
CA GLN A 351 1.89 -2.74 -15.63
C GLN A 351 2.80 -2.21 -16.75
N SER A 352 2.82 -0.89 -17.01
CA SER A 352 3.79 -0.27 -17.92
C SER A 352 5.16 -0.04 -17.27
N LEU A 353 5.24 -0.12 -15.94
CA LEU A 353 6.49 -0.02 -15.20
C LEU A 353 7.20 -1.37 -15.16
N GLU A 354 8.52 -1.33 -15.08
CA GLU A 354 9.30 -2.51 -14.67
C GLU A 354 9.07 -2.74 -13.18
N LEU A 355 8.44 -3.86 -12.81
CA LEU A 355 8.02 -4.14 -11.43
C LEU A 355 8.84 -5.26 -10.82
N TYR A 356 9.32 -5.07 -9.59
CA TYR A 356 9.86 -6.10 -8.70
C TYR A 356 8.80 -6.48 -7.68
N ALA A 357 8.65 -7.78 -7.40
CA ALA A 357 7.86 -8.21 -6.24
C ALA A 357 8.71 -8.13 -4.99
N PHE A 358 8.09 -7.73 -3.89
CA PHE A 358 8.66 -7.89 -2.57
C PHE A 358 7.67 -8.56 -1.63
N LEU A 359 8.21 -9.26 -0.64
CA LEU A 359 7.47 -9.86 0.45
C LEU A 359 7.97 -9.24 1.76
N ASP A 360 7.05 -8.93 2.65
CA ASP A 360 7.37 -8.66 4.05
C ASP A 360 7.03 -9.90 4.85
N VAL A 361 8.06 -10.69 5.21
CA VAL A 361 7.95 -11.91 6.02
C VAL A 361 7.63 -11.49 7.46
N TYR A 362 6.36 -11.17 7.67
CA TYR A 362 5.81 -10.56 8.86
C TYR A 362 4.81 -11.48 9.57
N GLY A 363 4.53 -11.15 10.84
CA GLY A 363 3.52 -11.80 11.65
C GLY A 363 3.84 -13.27 11.88
N SER A 364 2.83 -14.11 11.69
CA SER A 364 2.91 -15.57 11.89
C SER A 364 3.69 -16.32 10.81
N THR A 365 4.12 -15.65 9.72
CA THR A 365 4.97 -16.28 8.70
C THR A 365 6.44 -16.06 9.05
N GLN A 366 7.21 -17.15 9.18
CA GLN A 366 8.63 -17.07 9.55
C GLN A 366 9.56 -17.39 8.39
N SER A 367 9.18 -18.30 7.49
CA SER A 367 10.02 -18.69 6.36
C SER A 367 9.20 -18.97 5.10
N VAL A 368 9.74 -18.55 3.96
CA VAL A 368 9.11 -18.70 2.64
C VAL A 368 10.14 -19.08 1.57
N ARG A 369 9.65 -19.71 0.50
CA ARG A 369 10.36 -19.81 -0.79
C ARG A 369 9.47 -19.40 -1.94
N VAL A 370 10.07 -19.01 -3.06
CA VAL A 370 9.32 -18.60 -4.26
C VAL A 370 9.72 -19.45 -5.46
N MET A 371 8.71 -19.96 -6.16
CA MET A 371 8.83 -20.59 -7.48
C MET A 371 8.12 -19.71 -8.51
N SER A 372 8.49 -19.82 -9.78
CA SER A 372 7.83 -19.15 -10.89
C SER A 372 7.37 -20.15 -11.93
N LEU A 373 6.19 -19.91 -12.47
CA LEU A 373 5.69 -20.48 -13.70
C LEU A 373 5.71 -19.37 -14.77
N PRO A 374 6.54 -19.50 -15.82
CA PRO A 374 6.59 -18.52 -16.90
C PRO A 374 5.23 -18.36 -17.58
N PRO A 375 4.94 -17.18 -18.17
CA PRO A 375 3.73 -17.00 -18.96
C PRO A 375 3.74 -17.97 -20.15
N PRO A 376 2.58 -18.46 -20.61
CA PRO A 376 2.51 -19.30 -21.79
C PRO A 376 3.14 -18.58 -22.98
N SER A 377 4.11 -19.22 -23.63
CA SER A 377 4.72 -18.69 -24.85
C SER A 377 3.64 -18.48 -25.91
N PRO A 378 3.64 -17.35 -26.65
CA PRO A 378 2.75 -17.20 -27.79
C PRO A 378 3.01 -18.35 -28.79
N PRO A 379 1.97 -18.87 -29.46
CA PRO A 379 2.17 -19.90 -30.47
C PRO A 379 3.15 -19.40 -31.53
N PRO A 380 4.03 -20.26 -32.08
CA PRO A 380 4.96 -19.86 -33.12
C PRO A 380 4.18 -19.26 -34.29
N GLN A 381 4.49 -18.01 -34.64
CA GLN A 381 3.93 -17.36 -35.82
C GLN A 381 4.37 -18.18 -37.04
N ILE A 382 3.41 -18.81 -37.72
CA ILE A 382 3.64 -19.46 -39.01
C ILE A 382 4.08 -18.36 -39.98
N PRO A 383 5.24 -18.47 -40.65
CA PRO A 383 5.67 -17.47 -41.61
C PRO A 383 4.63 -17.39 -42.73
N THR A 384 3.97 -16.24 -42.86
CA THR A 384 3.13 -15.94 -44.02
C THR A 384 4.03 -15.91 -45.25
N ALA A 385 3.88 -16.90 -46.12
CA ALA A 385 4.57 -16.94 -47.40
C ALA A 385 4.18 -15.69 -48.21
N THR A 386 5.13 -14.80 -48.44
CA THR A 386 5.00 -13.67 -49.36
C THR A 386 4.88 -14.22 -50.78
N VAL A 387 3.67 -14.18 -51.34
CA VAL A 387 3.46 -14.42 -52.76
C VAL A 387 4.02 -13.22 -53.52
N ALA A 388 5.16 -13.41 -54.17
CA ALA A 388 5.74 -12.43 -55.07
C ALA A 388 4.82 -12.25 -56.29
N VAL A 389 4.26 -11.06 -56.44
CA VAL A 389 3.56 -10.65 -57.67
C VAL A 389 4.63 -10.24 -58.68
N GLN A 390 4.74 -10.97 -59.78
CA GLN A 390 5.55 -10.55 -60.94
C GLN A 390 4.82 -9.43 -61.69
N PRO A 391 5.53 -8.35 -62.10
CA PRO A 391 4.94 -7.31 -62.92
C PRO A 391 4.84 -7.77 -64.39
N ALA A 392 3.73 -7.42 -65.03
CA ALA A 392 3.51 -7.52 -66.48
C ALA A 392 3.91 -6.19 -67.17
#